data_AF-A0A814VHD1-F1
#
_entry.id   AF-A0A814VHD1-F1
#
_cell.length_a   1.000
_cell.length_b   1.000
_cell.length_c   1.000
_cell.angle_alpha   90.00
_cell.angle_beta   90.00
_cell.angle_gamma   90.00
#
_symmetry.space_group_name_H-M   'P 1'
#
loop_
_entity.id
_entity.type
_entity.pdbx_description
1 polymer ?
#
loop_
_entity_poly.entity_id
_entity_poly.type
_entity_poly.pdbx_seq_one_letter_code
_entity_poly.pdbx_strand_id
1 'polypeptide(L)'
;MSSINNKLRCLISWLIFLSLAIQIAYAVSSFTDVPPPPKRPERFHSREELKRYLQEVHEYYAIIGRPRFGRALMKRYIDPLDTHLLYMFDNNDGNSISDEQFDQHFGK
;
A
#
# COMPACT_ATOMS: atom_id res chain seq x y z
N MET A 1 12.74 -52.23 -20.31
CA MET A 1 12.70 -51.43 -19.07
C MET A 1 13.21 -49.98 -19.22
N SER A 2 14.08 -49.64 -20.18
CA SER A 2 14.60 -48.26 -20.37
C SER A 2 13.54 -47.21 -20.80
N SER A 3 12.57 -47.57 -21.65
CA SER A 3 11.55 -46.64 -22.15
C SER A 3 10.61 -46.07 -21.06
N ILE A 4 10.34 -46.86 -20.02
CA ILE A 4 9.45 -46.46 -18.91
C ILE A 4 10.10 -45.37 -18.07
N ASN A 5 11.41 -45.49 -17.81
CA ASN A 5 12.16 -44.50 -17.03
C ASN A 5 12.26 -43.16 -17.77
N ASN A 6 12.37 -43.18 -19.10
CA ASN A 6 12.39 -41.95 -19.90
C ASN A 6 11.02 -41.25 -19.90
N LYS A 7 9.92 -42.02 -20.01
CA LYS A 7 8.56 -41.47 -19.89
C LYS A 7 8.31 -40.87 -18.51
N LEU A 8 8.74 -41.56 -17.45
CA LEU A 8 8.62 -41.07 -16.08
C LEU A 8 9.41 -39.77 -15.86
N ARG A 9 10.64 -39.68 -16.41
CA ARG A 9 11.45 -38.44 -16.36
C ARG A 9 10.81 -37.28 -17.12
N CYS A 10 10.21 -37.53 -18.28
CA CYS A 10 9.46 -36.52 -19.03
C CYS A 10 8.22 -36.06 -18.26
N LEU A 11 7.47 -36.97 -17.64
CA LEU A 11 6.29 -36.63 -16.84
C LEU A 11 6.67 -35.79 -15.61
N ILE A 12 7.73 -36.18 -14.89
CA ILE A 12 8.24 -35.41 -13.74
C ILE A 12 8.68 -34.02 -14.21
N SER A 13 9.42 -33.92 -15.31
CA SER A 13 9.82 -32.62 -15.87
C SER A 13 8.61 -31.76 -16.21
N TRP A 14 7.59 -32.32 -16.85
CA TRP A 14 6.36 -31.61 -17.22
C TRP A 14 5.59 -31.13 -15.98
N LEU A 15 5.48 -31.95 -14.94
CA LEU A 15 4.84 -31.56 -13.67
C LEU A 15 5.58 -30.42 -12.97
N ILE A 16 6.91 -30.40 -13.00
CA ILE A 16 7.71 -29.31 -12.44
C ILE A 16 7.46 -28.00 -13.21
N PHE A 17 7.47 -28.05 -14.55
CA PHE A 17 7.17 -26.87 -15.37
C PHE A 17 5.75 -26.35 -15.13
N LEU A 18 4.76 -27.25 -15.05
CA LEU A 18 3.38 -26.90 -14.75
C LEU A 18 3.25 -26.24 -13.37
N SER A 19 3.88 -26.81 -12.34
CA SER A 19 3.89 -26.25 -10.98
C SER A 19 4.54 -24.86 -10.93
N LEU A 20 5.65 -24.67 -11.63
CA LEU A 20 6.34 -23.38 -11.69
C LEU A 20 5.48 -22.32 -12.41
N ALA A 21 4.84 -22.68 -13.51
CA ALA A 21 3.94 -21.79 -14.24
C ALA A 21 2.76 -21.34 -13.37
N ILE A 22 2.18 -22.25 -12.58
CA ILE A 22 1.10 -21.94 -11.64
C ILE A 22 1.58 -20.94 -10.57
N GLN A 23 2.76 -21.15 -9.97
CA GLN A 23 3.29 -20.22 -8.96
C GLN A 23 3.54 -18.81 -9.51
N ILE A 24 4.07 -18.70 -10.74
CA ILE A 24 4.28 -17.40 -11.41
C ILE A 24 2.92 -16.71 -11.66
N ALA A 25 1.91 -17.45 -12.12
CA ALA A 25 0.58 -16.89 -12.34
C ALA A 25 -0.04 -16.33 -11.05
N TYR A 26 0.07 -17.06 -9.93
CA TYR A 26 -0.39 -16.56 -8.63
C TYR A 26 0.37 -15.30 -8.18
N ALA A 27 1.68 -15.24 -8.39
CA ALA A 27 2.49 -14.08 -8.03
C ALA A 27 2.18 -12.82 -8.86
N VAL A 28 1.78 -13.00 -10.13
CA VAL A 28 1.38 -11.88 -11.00
C VAL A 28 -0.02 -11.38 -10.62
N SER A 29 -0.96 -12.29 -10.31
CA SER A 29 -2.32 -11.93 -9.90
C SER A 29 -2.40 -11.20 -8.57
N SER A 30 -1.45 -11.43 -7.65
CA SER A 30 -1.39 -10.70 -6.38
C SER A 30 -0.83 -9.28 -6.51
N PHE A 31 -0.34 -8.89 -7.69
CA PHE A 31 0.25 -7.57 -7.92
C PHE A 31 -0.74 -6.52 -8.44
N THR A 32 -1.97 -6.91 -8.76
CA THR A 32 -2.97 -6.03 -9.39
C THR A 32 -3.94 -5.36 -8.42
N ASP A 33 -3.82 -5.63 -7.12
CA ASP A 33 -4.77 -5.14 -6.09
C ASP A 33 -4.34 -3.80 -5.48
N VAL A 34 -3.70 -2.94 -6.28
CA VAL A 34 -3.39 -1.58 -5.85
C VAL A 34 -4.66 -0.75 -6.00
N PRO A 35 -5.30 -0.29 -4.90
CA PRO A 35 -6.48 0.56 -5.01
C PRO A 35 -6.12 1.83 -5.78
N PRO A 36 -7.04 2.45 -6.53
CA PRO A 36 -6.77 3.71 -7.20
C PRO A 36 -6.43 4.82 -6.18
N PRO A 37 -5.65 5.85 -6.56
CA PRO A 37 -5.36 6.97 -5.68
C PRO A 37 -6.67 7.61 -5.19
N PRO A 38 -6.77 7.95 -3.90
CA PRO A 38 -7.96 8.61 -3.39
C PRO A 38 -8.15 9.94 -4.11
N LYS A 39 -9.35 10.15 -4.65
CA LYS A 39 -9.67 11.34 -5.42
C LYS A 39 -9.73 12.53 -4.47
N ARG A 40 -8.89 13.53 -4.70
CA ARG A 40 -8.95 14.79 -3.94
C ARG A 40 -10.27 15.50 -4.24
N PRO A 41 -11.11 15.80 -3.24
CA PRO A 41 -12.29 16.62 -3.46
C PRO A 41 -11.88 18.07 -3.83
N GLU A 42 -12.70 18.77 -4.60
CA GLU A 42 -12.40 20.15 -5.02
C GLU A 42 -12.30 21.10 -3.83
N ARG A 43 -13.09 20.83 -2.78
CA ARG A 43 -13.03 21.49 -1.47
C ARG A 43 -13.41 20.49 -0.37
N PHE A 44 -12.92 20.74 0.83
CA PHE A 44 -13.36 20.03 2.03
C PHE A 44 -14.46 20.87 2.68
N HIS A 45 -15.61 20.26 2.96
CA HIS A 45 -16.76 20.93 3.55
C HIS A 45 -16.83 20.75 5.07
N SER A 46 -16.03 19.83 5.63
CA SER A 46 -15.85 19.72 7.08
C SER A 46 -14.46 19.16 7.44
N ARG A 47 -14.06 19.33 8.70
CA ARG A 47 -12.84 18.75 9.26
C ARG A 47 -12.80 17.23 9.14
N GLU A 48 -13.94 16.58 9.36
CA GLU A 48 -14.08 15.12 9.31
C GLU A 48 -13.79 14.61 7.89
N GLU A 49 -14.18 15.35 6.86
CA GLU A 49 -13.89 15.03 5.47
C GLU A 49 -12.39 15.11 5.17
N LEU A 50 -11.72 16.15 5.67
CA LEU A 50 -10.26 16.27 5.56
C LEU A 50 -9.54 15.13 6.28
N LYS A 51 -9.98 14.77 7.49
CA LYS A 51 -9.41 13.67 8.28
C LYS A 51 -9.54 12.34 7.55
N ARG A 52 -10.72 12.05 7.00
CA ARG A 52 -10.97 10.83 6.21
C ARG A 52 -10.10 10.77 4.97
N TYR A 53 -10.02 11.87 4.21
CA TYR A 53 -9.17 11.93 3.02
C TYR A 53 -7.69 11.68 3.35
N LEU A 54 -7.17 12.26 4.43
CA LEU A 54 -5.78 12.03 4.87
C LEU A 54 -5.52 10.57 5.27
N GLN A 55 -6.50 9.91 5.90
CA GLN A 55 -6.41 8.48 6.21
C GLN A 55 -6.35 7.64 4.92
N GLU A 56 -7.22 7.90 3.95
CA GLU A 56 -7.22 7.20 2.66
C GLU A 56 -5.90 7.40 1.89
N VAL A 57 -5.35 8.62 1.92
CA VAL A 57 -4.04 8.95 1.32
C VAL A 57 -2.92 8.17 1.99
N HIS A 58 -2.92 8.11 3.32
CA HIS A 58 -1.93 7.35 4.08
C HIS A 58 -1.98 5.86 3.73
N GLU A 59 -3.17 5.26 3.71
CA GLU A 59 -3.34 3.84 3.36
C GLU A 59 -2.87 3.53 1.92
N TYR A 60 -3.21 4.40 0.96
CA TYR A 60 -2.78 4.26 -0.43
C TYR A 60 -1.25 4.25 -0.56
N TYR A 61 -0.55 5.21 0.07
CA TYR A 61 0.91 5.26 0.00
C TYR A 61 1.61 4.24 0.90
N ALA A 62 0.96 3.73 1.96
CA ALA A 62 1.47 2.61 2.74
C ALA A 62 1.56 1.33 1.91
N ILE A 63 0.66 1.15 0.93
CA ILE A 63 0.66 0.01 0.00
C ILE A 63 1.67 0.23 -1.12
N ILE A 64 1.65 1.40 -1.77
CA ILE A 64 2.48 1.69 -2.95
C ILE A 64 3.93 1.99 -2.60
N GLY A 65 4.14 2.69 -1.49
CA GLY A 65 5.44 3.12 -0.99
C GLY A 65 6.20 2.03 -0.26
N ARG A 66 5.67 0.79 -0.17
CA ARG A 66 6.42 -0.34 0.40
C ARG A 66 7.81 -0.37 -0.23
N PRO A 67 8.89 -0.28 0.57
CA PRO A 67 10.23 -0.24 0.02
C PRO A 67 10.45 -1.49 -0.83
N ARG A 68 10.69 -1.31 -2.13
CA ARG A 68 11.01 -2.41 -3.03
C ARG A 68 12.44 -2.83 -2.74
N PHE A 69 12.61 -3.66 -1.73
CA PHE A 69 13.90 -4.11 -1.22
C PHE A 69 14.68 -4.86 -2.31
N GLY A 70 15.64 -4.18 -2.91
CA GLY A 70 16.77 -4.75 -3.66
C GLY A 70 18.12 -4.12 -3.27
N ARG A 71 18.11 -3.08 -2.43
CA ARG A 71 19.29 -2.53 -1.77
C ARG A 71 18.89 -2.35 -0.32
N ALA A 72 19.62 -2.99 0.59
CA ALA A 72 19.44 -2.78 2.01
C ALA A 72 19.65 -1.29 2.30
N LEU A 73 18.57 -0.53 2.45
CA LEU A 73 18.63 0.61 3.35
C LEU A 73 18.86 -0.03 4.71
N MET A 74 20.13 0.00 5.13
CA MET A 74 20.53 -0.31 6.49
C MET A 74 19.47 0.22 7.43
N LYS A 75 18.87 -0.69 8.18
CA LYS A 75 18.42 -0.53 9.56
C LYS A 75 18.95 0.76 10.18
N ARG A 76 18.23 1.88 10.04
CA ARG A 76 18.30 3.16 10.79
C ARG A 76 17.60 4.28 9.99
N TYR A 77 16.28 4.26 9.93
CA TYR A 77 15.46 5.46 9.98
C TYR A 77 14.00 5.00 10.11
N ILE A 78 13.51 4.83 11.34
CA ILE A 78 12.12 5.20 11.57
C ILE A 78 12.17 6.71 11.42
N ASP A 79 11.59 7.19 10.33
CA ASP A 79 11.58 8.62 10.02
C ASP A 79 10.97 9.34 11.23
N PRO A 80 11.66 10.32 11.85
CA PRO A 80 11.08 11.16 12.89
C PRO A 80 9.76 11.76 12.43
N LEU A 81 9.55 11.92 11.11
CA LEU A 81 8.30 12.37 10.53
C LEU A 81 7.13 11.41 10.76
N ASP A 82 7.31 10.09 10.66
CA ASP A 82 6.22 9.12 10.86
C ASP A 82 5.80 9.06 12.34
N THR A 83 6.78 9.04 13.24
CA THR A 83 6.52 9.11 14.68
C THR A 83 5.93 10.47 15.05
N HIS A 84 6.35 11.53 14.33
CA HIS A 84 5.87 12.88 14.54
C HIS A 84 4.43 13.11 14.08
N LEU A 85 4.07 12.54 12.95
CA LEU A 85 2.71 12.56 12.45
C LEU A 85 1.81 11.71 13.36
N LEU A 86 2.25 10.51 13.79
CA LEU A 86 1.46 9.71 14.72
C LEU A 86 1.20 10.44 16.04
N TYR A 87 2.21 11.10 16.63
CA TYR A 87 1.98 11.86 17.85
C TYR A 87 1.17 13.14 17.60
N MET A 88 1.33 13.81 16.45
CA MET A 88 0.52 14.99 16.09
C MET A 88 -0.94 14.61 15.77
N PHE A 89 -1.21 13.39 15.30
CA PHE A 89 -2.57 12.89 15.11
C PHE A 89 -3.24 12.49 16.42
N ASP A 90 -2.47 11.96 17.38
CA ASP A 90 -2.99 11.49 18.67
C ASP A 90 -3.14 12.63 19.70
N ASN A 91 -2.27 13.65 19.66
CA ASN A 91 -2.25 14.77 20.62
C ASN A 91 -2.86 16.08 20.08
N ASN A 92 -3.61 16.04 18.97
CA ASN A 92 -4.30 17.22 18.42
C ASN A 92 -5.80 17.20 18.75
N ASP A 93 -6.08 17.09 20.04
CA ASP A 93 -7.34 17.36 20.71
C ASP A 93 -7.43 18.81 21.23
N GLY A 94 -6.36 19.61 21.06
CA GLY A 94 -6.26 20.96 21.64
C GLY A 94 -6.06 22.15 20.68
N ASN A 95 -5.82 21.95 19.38
CA ASN A 95 -5.71 23.06 18.41
C ASN A 95 -6.66 22.86 17.23
N SER A 96 -7.93 22.71 17.56
CA SER A 96 -9.01 22.75 16.60
C SER A 96 -9.15 24.17 16.02
N ILE A 97 -8.71 24.37 14.77
CA ILE A 97 -9.33 25.37 13.89
C ILE A 97 -10.86 25.28 14.10
N SER A 98 -11.49 26.32 14.63
CA SER A 98 -12.94 26.32 14.80
C SER A 98 -13.60 26.20 13.44
N ASP A 99 -14.80 25.62 13.37
CA ASP A 99 -15.55 25.51 12.12
C ASP A 99 -15.73 26.89 11.46
N GLU A 100 -15.78 27.95 12.28
CA GLU A 100 -15.77 29.35 11.84
C GLU A 100 -14.49 29.78 11.09
N GLN A 101 -13.31 29.34 11.55
CA GLN A 101 -12.04 29.64 10.89
C GLN A 101 -11.84 28.80 9.62
N PHE A 102 -12.42 27.59 9.59
CA PHE A 102 -12.44 26.74 8.41
C PHE A 102 -13.33 27.34 7.31
N ASP A 103 -14.53 27.80 7.66
CA ASP A 103 -15.47 28.45 6.76
C ASP A 103 -14.91 29.77 6.21
N GLN A 104 -14.16 30.54 6.99
CA GLN A 104 -13.51 31.76 6.50
C GLN A 104 -12.41 31.51 5.44
N HIS A 105 -11.74 30.36 5.49
CA HIS A 105 -10.63 30.05 4.59
C HIS A 105 -11.07 29.22 3.36
N PHE A 106 -12.10 28.39 3.50
CA PHE A 106 -12.57 27.47 2.45
C PHE A 106 -14.01 27.71 1.98
N GLY A 107 -14.80 28.51 2.70
CA GLY A 107 -16.15 28.90 2.34
C GLY A 107 -16.20 30.11 1.41
N LYS A 108 -16.37 29.85 0.12
CA LYS A 108 -16.99 30.79 -0.85
C LYS A 108 -17.82 30.03 -1.86
#